data_AF-A0A821F982-F1
#
_entry.id   AF-A0A821F982-F1
#
_cell.length_a   1.000
_cell.length_b   1.000
_cell.length_c   1.000
_cell.angle_alpha   90.00
_cell.angle_beta   90.00
_cell.angle_gamma   90.00
#
_symmetry.space_group_name_H-M   'P 1'
#
loop_
_entity.id
_entity.type
_entity.pdbx_description
1 polymer ?
#
loop_
_entity_poly.entity_id
_entity_poly.type
_entity_poly.pdbx_seq_one_letter_code
_entity_poly.pdbx_strand_id
1 'polypeptide(L)'
;MYEDILRLFVPTPTKFYYIFSLHDISRIIQSLLQTIPERFLRVWLHECIRIFSNRCNDIKDNELFNKILQNIIDNNFLLKFHRNYLFRKSILFSDYRTILQNDEPKIYEDLQDYHAIKSIYDEIILEYKGKYGYIDIVLFNDALEHLLLIGTDGSEKKITC
;
A
#
# COMPACT_ATOMS: atom_id res chain seq x y z
N MET A 1 12.55 -12.34 6.58
CA MET A 1 12.31 -11.21 5.63
C MET A 1 13.29 -10.08 5.82
N TYR A 2 13.20 -9.25 6.87
CA TYR A 2 14.03 -8.05 6.98
C TYR A 2 15.53 -8.37 7.05
N GLU A 3 15.90 -9.41 7.80
CA GLU A 3 17.29 -9.90 7.81
C GLU A 3 17.77 -10.37 6.43
N ASP A 4 16.91 -11.05 5.66
CA ASP A 4 17.24 -11.52 4.32
C ASP A 4 17.46 -10.34 3.36
N ILE A 5 16.63 -9.30 3.48
CA ILE A 5 16.76 -8.06 2.71
C ILE A 5 18.08 -7.36 3.04
N LEU A 6 18.41 -7.19 4.32
CA LEU A 6 19.66 -6.56 4.75
C LEU A 6 20.91 -7.33 4.29
N ARG A 7 20.84 -8.66 4.24
CA ARG A 7 21.95 -9.51 3.79
C ARG A 7 22.15 -9.48 2.28
N LEU A 8 21.07 -9.40 1.50
CA LEU A 8 21.11 -9.51 0.04
C LEU A 8 21.24 -8.15 -0.65
N PHE A 9 20.65 -7.10 -0.09
CA PHE A 9 20.66 -5.75 -0.64
C PHE A 9 21.60 -4.88 0.19
N VAL A 10 22.90 -5.11 0.01
CA VAL A 10 23.96 -4.37 0.70
C VAL A 10 24.31 -3.10 -0.09
N PRO A 11 24.47 -1.93 0.56
CA PRO A 11 24.88 -0.72 -0.13
C PRO A 11 26.26 -0.88 -0.74
N THR A 12 26.35 -0.61 -2.03
CA THR A 12 27.60 -0.57 -2.81
C THR A 12 27.76 0.81 -3.44
N PRO A 13 28.96 1.22 -3.88
CA PRO A 13 29.14 2.50 -4.57
C PRO A 13 28.18 2.70 -5.76
N THR A 14 27.81 1.62 -6.45
CA THR A 14 26.83 1.63 -7.56
C THR A 14 25.38 1.53 -7.10
N LYS A 15 25.11 1.00 -5.89
CA LYS A 15 23.77 0.81 -5.31
C LYS A 15 23.71 1.40 -3.90
N PHE A 16 24.06 2.67 -3.77
CA PHE A 16 24.13 3.37 -2.48
C PHE A 16 22.75 3.60 -1.85
N TYR A 17 21.67 3.49 -2.64
CA TYR A 17 20.28 3.62 -2.21
C TYR A 17 19.74 2.38 -1.46
N TYR A 18 20.57 1.34 -1.25
CA TYR A 18 20.26 0.19 -0.39
C TYR A 18 20.48 0.49 1.08
N ILE A 19 19.78 1.51 1.56
CA ILE A 19 19.74 1.87 2.97
C ILE A 19 18.35 1.49 3.46
N PHE A 20 18.28 0.43 4.26
CA PHE A 20 17.05 0.01 4.94
C PHE A 20 17.17 0.34 6.43
N SER A 21 16.11 0.89 6.98
CA SER A 21 16.08 1.36 8.37
C SER A 21 14.89 0.76 9.11
N LEU A 22 14.93 0.85 10.44
CA LEU A 22 13.79 0.44 11.28
C LEU A 22 12.52 1.27 10.98
N HIS A 23 12.65 2.46 10.39
CA HIS A 23 11.50 3.24 9.95
C HIS A 23 10.68 2.49 8.89
N ASP A 24 11.33 1.73 8.00
CA ASP A 24 10.66 0.93 6.97
C ASP A 24 9.78 -0.16 7.61
N ILE A 25 10.29 -0.81 8.66
CA ILE A 25 9.52 -1.81 9.42
C ILE A 25 8.38 -1.13 10.18
N SER A 26 8.63 0.03 10.79
CA SER A 26 7.63 0.79 11.53
C SER A 26 6.43 1.13 10.65
N ARG A 27 6.65 1.52 9.39
CA ARG A 27 5.56 1.79 8.43
C ARG A 27 4.73 0.54 8.15
N ILE A 28 5.38 -0.60 7.92
CA ILE A 28 4.68 -1.89 7.71
C ILE A 28 3.83 -2.23 8.93
N ILE A 29 4.40 -2.14 10.14
CA ILE A 29 3.68 -2.44 11.39
C ILE A 29 2.50 -1.49 11.57
N GLN A 30 2.65 -0.20 11.29
CA GLN A 30 1.57 0.78 11.40
C GLN A 30 0.38 0.43 10.49
N SER A 31 0.64 0.07 9.23
CA SER A 31 -0.40 -0.38 8.30
C SER A 31 -1.09 -1.67 8.77
N LEU A 32 -0.34 -2.57 9.41
CA LEU A 32 -0.87 -3.81 9.96
C LEU A 32 -1.71 -3.60 11.23
N LEU A 33 -1.40 -2.58 12.04
CA LEU A 33 -2.22 -2.22 13.20
C LEU A 33 -3.57 -1.62 12.80
N GLN A 34 -3.66 -1.08 11.58
CA GLN A 34 -4.88 -0.51 11.03
C GLN A 34 -5.67 -1.50 10.16
N THR A 35 -5.30 -2.79 10.13
CA THR A 35 -6.00 -3.78 9.30
C THR A 35 -6.66 -4.88 10.15
N ILE A 36 -7.64 -5.55 9.55
CA ILE A 36 -8.31 -6.69 10.16
C ILE A 36 -7.51 -7.99 9.96
N PRO A 37 -7.56 -8.95 10.90
CA PRO A 37 -6.76 -10.19 10.84
C PRO A 37 -6.88 -10.97 9.53
N GLU A 38 -8.06 -10.98 8.92
CA GLU A 38 -8.36 -11.70 7.67
C GLU A 38 -7.59 -11.12 6.47
N ARG A 39 -7.20 -9.83 6.54
CA ARG A 39 -6.50 -9.11 5.46
C ARG A 39 -5.03 -8.87 5.77
N PHE A 40 -4.59 -9.25 6.97
CA PHE A 40 -3.24 -9.01 7.49
C PHE A 40 -2.14 -9.43 6.52
N LEU A 41 -2.23 -10.66 5.98
CA LEU A 41 -1.21 -11.20 5.08
C LEU A 41 -1.16 -10.44 3.75
N ARG A 42 -2.31 -9.99 3.24
CA ARG A 42 -2.40 -9.26 1.97
C ARG A 42 -1.82 -7.85 2.13
N VAL A 43 -2.20 -7.17 3.22
CA VAL A 43 -1.67 -5.85 3.56
C VAL A 43 -0.16 -5.93 3.79
N TRP A 44 0.31 -6.91 4.57
CA TRP A 44 1.74 -7.11 4.80
C TRP A 44 2.51 -7.26 3.48
N LEU A 45 2.04 -8.12 2.58
CA LEU A 45 2.69 -8.34 1.29
C LEU A 45 2.72 -7.07 0.44
N HIS A 46 1.60 -6.34 0.37
CA HIS A 46 1.51 -5.08 -0.37
C HIS A 46 2.50 -4.04 0.19
N GLU A 47 2.55 -3.86 1.51
CA GLU A 47 3.42 -2.90 2.17
C GLU A 47 4.90 -3.23 1.98
N CYS A 48 5.27 -4.51 2.05
CA CYS A 48 6.63 -4.94 1.75
C CYS A 48 7.01 -4.60 0.30
N ILE A 49 6.14 -4.88 -0.66
CA ILE A 49 6.40 -4.53 -2.06
C ILE A 49 6.52 -3.01 -2.23
N ARG A 50 5.59 -2.23 -1.67
CA ARG A 50 5.59 -0.77 -1.80
C ARG A 50 6.88 -0.14 -1.25
N ILE A 51 7.31 -0.56 -0.07
CA ILE A 51 8.46 0.04 0.61
C ILE A 51 9.79 -0.41 -0.01
N PHE A 52 9.92 -1.70 -0.33
CA PHE A 52 11.20 -2.25 -0.78
C PHE A 52 11.38 -2.23 -2.30
N SER A 53 10.31 -2.35 -3.10
CA SER A 53 10.40 -2.34 -4.57
C SER A 53 10.86 -1.00 -5.12
N ASN A 54 10.49 0.12 -4.49
CA ASN A 54 10.98 1.46 -4.84
C ASN A 54 12.50 1.61 -4.75
N ARG A 55 13.18 0.74 -3.98
CA ARG A 55 14.64 0.72 -3.89
C ARG A 55 15.23 -0.31 -4.85
N CYS A 56 14.52 -1.40 -5.16
CA CYS A 56 14.96 -2.45 -6.08
C CYS A 56 14.69 -2.07 -7.55
N ASN A 57 15.42 -1.08 -8.08
CA ASN A 57 15.17 -0.57 -9.43
C ASN A 57 15.59 -1.54 -10.56
N ASP A 58 16.44 -2.53 -10.28
CA ASP A 58 16.84 -3.52 -11.27
C ASP A 58 15.83 -4.67 -11.37
N ILE A 59 15.61 -5.17 -12.58
CA ILE A 59 14.74 -6.34 -12.84
C ILE A 59 15.18 -7.55 -11.98
N LYS A 60 16.50 -7.80 -11.92
CA LYS A 60 17.09 -8.89 -11.13
C LYS A 60 16.81 -8.76 -9.64
N ASP A 61 16.82 -7.54 -9.13
CA ASP A 61 16.61 -7.26 -7.71
C ASP A 61 15.15 -7.42 -7.33
N ASN A 62 14.23 -6.98 -8.19
CA ASN A 62 12.81 -7.27 -8.07
C ASN A 62 12.50 -8.77 -8.12
N GLU A 63 13.13 -9.52 -9.04
CA GLU A 63 12.97 -10.98 -9.11
C GLU A 63 13.46 -11.67 -7.84
N LEU A 64 14.62 -11.27 -7.32
CA LEU A 64 15.18 -11.79 -6.08
C LEU A 64 14.25 -11.49 -4.90
N PHE A 65 13.78 -10.24 -4.79
CA PHE A 65 12.86 -9.81 -3.74
C PHE A 65 11.54 -10.59 -3.77
N ASN A 66 10.94 -10.74 -4.96
CA ASN A 66 9.73 -11.53 -5.13
C ASN A 66 9.94 -13.00 -4.74
N LYS A 67 11.10 -13.58 -5.04
CA LYS A 67 11.45 -14.94 -4.64
C LYS A 67 11.57 -15.09 -3.12
N ILE A 68 12.15 -14.10 -2.43
CA ILE A 68 12.20 -14.08 -0.95
C ILE A 68 10.77 -14.08 -0.39
N LEU A 69 9.90 -13.20 -0.89
CA LEU A 69 8.51 -13.11 -0.43
C LEU A 69 7.75 -14.41 -0.66
N GLN A 70 7.90 -15.02 -1.85
CA GLN A 70 7.28 -16.31 -2.17
C GLN A 70 7.74 -17.42 -1.21
N ASN A 71 9.05 -17.55 -0.98
CA ASN A 71 9.59 -18.54 -0.05
C ASN A 71 9.06 -18.36 1.38
N ILE A 72 8.96 -17.12 1.85
CA ILE A 72 8.43 -16.81 3.18
C ILE A 72 6.95 -17.19 3.27
N ILE A 73 6.17 -16.91 2.23
CA ILE A 73 4.76 -17.28 2.17
C ILE A 73 4.61 -18.79 2.19
N ASP A 74 5.38 -19.50 1.35
CA ASP A 74 5.28 -20.95 1.22
C ASP A 74 5.73 -21.72 2.46
N ASN A 75 6.74 -21.21 3.16
CA ASN A 75 7.29 -21.87 4.35
C ASN A 75 6.47 -21.60 5.62
N ASN A 76 5.88 -20.41 5.75
CA ASN A 76 5.22 -20.00 6.99
C ASN A 76 3.68 -20.04 6.92
N PHE A 77 3.09 -20.06 5.72
CA PHE A 77 1.64 -20.00 5.55
C PHE A 77 1.14 -21.18 4.71
N LEU A 78 0.26 -22.00 5.29
CA LEU A 78 -0.33 -23.18 4.65
C LEU A 78 -1.42 -22.83 3.61
N LEU A 79 -1.31 -21.68 2.93
CA LEU A 79 -2.42 -21.06 2.20
C LEU A 79 -2.22 -21.11 0.68
N LYS A 80 -2.23 -22.32 0.10
CA LYS A 80 -2.23 -22.49 -1.37
C LYS A 80 -3.45 -21.84 -2.05
N PHE A 81 -4.61 -21.85 -1.39
CA PHE A 81 -5.88 -21.33 -1.93
C PHE A 81 -5.92 -19.80 -2.06
N HIS A 82 -5.05 -19.06 -1.36
CA HIS A 82 -5.04 -17.60 -1.40
C HIS A 82 -3.91 -17.00 -2.24
N ARG A 83 -3.05 -17.80 -2.88
CA ARG A 83 -1.93 -17.25 -3.70
C ARG A 83 -2.40 -16.27 -4.76
N ASN A 84 -3.44 -16.60 -5.52
CA ASN A 84 -3.95 -15.73 -6.58
C ASN A 84 -4.45 -14.39 -6.04
N TYR A 85 -5.04 -14.41 -4.85
CA TYR A 85 -5.45 -13.20 -4.16
C TYR A 85 -4.24 -12.42 -3.64
N LEU A 86 -3.29 -13.09 -2.96
CA LEU A 86 -2.10 -12.46 -2.38
C LEU A 86 -1.24 -11.73 -3.42
N PHE A 87 -0.93 -12.41 -4.53
CA PHE A 87 -0.07 -11.87 -5.59
C PHE A 87 -0.82 -11.10 -6.67
N ARG A 88 -2.12 -10.80 -6.47
CA ARG A 88 -2.84 -9.91 -7.37
C ARG A 88 -2.15 -8.55 -7.35
N LYS A 89 -1.74 -8.08 -8.53
CA LYS A 89 -1.18 -6.74 -8.74
C LYS A 89 -2.28 -5.69 -8.58
N SER A 90 -2.66 -5.42 -7.33
CA SER A 90 -3.56 -4.35 -6.94
C SER A 90 -2.74 -3.28 -6.23
N ILE A 91 -2.90 -2.04 -6.66
CA ILE A 91 -2.35 -0.83 -6.04
C ILE A 91 -3.41 -0.10 -5.21
N LEU A 92 -4.57 -0.73 -5.02
CA LEU A 92 -5.78 -0.10 -4.52
C LEU A 92 -5.95 -0.36 -3.02
N PHE A 93 -5.02 0.15 -2.21
CA PHE A 93 -5.10 0.03 -0.74
C PHE A 93 -5.34 1.39 -0.11
N SER A 94 -6.31 1.48 0.79
CA SER A 94 -6.54 2.68 1.61
C SER A 94 -7.45 2.45 2.81
N ASP A 95 -7.52 3.45 3.68
CA ASP A 95 -8.48 3.64 4.77
C ASP A 95 -9.72 4.46 4.36
N TYR A 96 -9.86 4.82 3.08
CA TYR A 96 -10.92 5.72 2.61
C TYR A 96 -12.36 5.23 2.87
N ARG A 97 -12.58 3.92 3.07
CA ARG A 97 -13.91 3.38 3.40
C ARG A 97 -14.47 3.90 4.71
N THR A 98 -13.63 4.17 5.69
CA THR A 98 -14.06 4.69 7.00
C THR A 98 -13.76 6.17 7.20
N ILE A 99 -13.27 6.87 6.16
CA ILE A 99 -12.84 8.28 6.30
C ILE A 99 -13.98 9.24 6.61
N LEU A 100 -15.20 8.91 6.15
CA LEU A 100 -16.42 9.70 6.40
C LEU A 100 -17.09 9.33 7.74
N GLN A 101 -16.66 8.23 8.35
CA GLN A 101 -17.22 7.70 9.59
C GLN A 101 -16.34 8.13 10.76
N ASN A 102 -16.57 9.35 11.26
CA ASN A 102 -15.73 9.98 12.29
C ASN A 102 -15.57 9.17 13.59
N ASP A 103 -16.49 8.24 13.88
CA ASP A 103 -16.50 7.45 15.12
C ASP A 103 -15.98 6.00 14.94
N GLU A 104 -15.66 5.57 13.70
CA GLU A 104 -15.16 4.23 13.42
C GLU A 104 -13.63 4.21 13.26
N PRO A 105 -12.95 3.12 13.66
CA PRO A 105 -11.52 3.01 13.45
C PRO A 105 -11.18 3.04 11.95
N LYS A 106 -10.05 3.66 11.62
CA LYS A 106 -9.51 3.65 10.26
C LYS A 106 -9.08 2.24 9.88
N ILE A 107 -9.72 1.65 8.87
CA ILE A 107 -9.42 0.28 8.43
C ILE A 107 -8.71 0.34 7.08
N TYR A 108 -7.41 0.04 7.09
CA TYR A 108 -6.59 -0.08 5.90
C TYR A 108 -6.80 -1.42 5.21
N GLU A 109 -7.27 -1.40 3.96
CA GLU A 109 -7.67 -2.61 3.23
C GLU A 109 -7.49 -2.54 1.71
N ASP A 110 -7.51 -3.70 1.04
CA ASP A 110 -7.60 -3.80 -0.42
C ASP A 110 -9.03 -3.43 -0.87
N LEU A 111 -9.15 -2.33 -1.61
CA LEU A 111 -10.40 -1.82 -2.16
C LEU A 111 -10.89 -2.61 -3.38
N GLN A 112 -10.06 -3.53 -3.90
CA GLN A 112 -10.34 -4.53 -4.95
C GLN A 112 -10.57 -3.99 -6.36
N ASP A 113 -11.42 -2.97 -6.55
CA ASP A 113 -11.85 -2.49 -7.87
C ASP A 113 -12.09 -0.97 -7.92
N TYR A 114 -11.83 -0.39 -9.10
CA TYR A 114 -11.96 1.06 -9.32
C TYR A 114 -13.39 1.57 -9.16
N HIS A 115 -14.40 0.72 -9.39
CA HIS A 115 -15.79 1.13 -9.22
C HIS A 115 -16.11 1.38 -7.74
N ALA A 116 -15.70 0.49 -6.84
CA ALA A 116 -15.85 0.71 -5.40
C ALA A 116 -15.12 1.98 -4.93
N ILE A 117 -13.93 2.24 -5.46
CA ILE A 117 -13.13 3.42 -5.12
C ILE A 117 -13.82 4.69 -5.60
N LYS A 118 -14.28 4.70 -6.84
CA LYS A 118 -14.98 5.85 -7.41
C LYS A 118 -16.22 6.20 -6.61
N SER A 119 -17.01 5.21 -6.19
CA SER A 119 -18.16 5.43 -5.32
C SER A 119 -17.79 6.15 -4.00
N ILE A 120 -16.70 5.71 -3.36
CA ILE A 120 -16.22 6.32 -2.11
C ILE A 120 -15.78 7.79 -2.36
N TYR A 121 -15.03 8.03 -3.43
CA TYR A 121 -14.58 9.39 -3.73
C TYR A 121 -15.72 10.32 -4.18
N ASP A 122 -16.73 9.80 -4.87
CA ASP A 122 -17.91 10.58 -5.23
C ASP A 122 -18.66 11.02 -3.97
N GLU A 123 -18.78 10.15 -2.96
CA GLU A 123 -19.32 10.51 -1.64
C GLU A 123 -18.47 11.59 -0.94
N ILE A 124 -17.15 11.44 -0.91
CA ILE A 124 -16.21 12.42 -0.33
C ILE A 124 -16.34 13.80 -1.03
N ILE A 125 -16.42 13.80 -2.36
CA ILE A 125 -16.58 15.04 -3.15
C ILE A 125 -17.93 15.69 -2.88
N LEU A 126 -19.01 14.90 -2.74
CA LEU A 126 -20.33 15.41 -2.41
C LEU A 126 -20.35 16.08 -1.03
N GLU A 127 -19.72 15.48 -0.02
CA GLU A 127 -19.61 16.10 1.31
C GLU A 127 -18.76 17.37 1.27
N TYR A 128 -17.64 17.35 0.53
CA TYR A 128 -16.79 18.52 0.36
C TYR A 128 -17.54 19.67 -0.31
N LYS A 129 -18.32 19.37 -1.36
CA LYS A 129 -19.19 20.35 -2.04
C LYS A 129 -20.18 21.00 -1.09
N GLY A 130 -20.77 20.20 -0.19
CA GLY A 130 -21.70 20.69 0.83
C GLY A 130 -21.05 21.62 1.86
N LYS A 131 -19.77 21.41 2.20
CA LYS A 131 -19.05 22.19 3.22
C LYS A 131 -18.36 23.45 2.67
N TYR A 132 -17.73 23.36 1.50
CA TYR A 132 -16.80 24.38 1.00
C TYR A 132 -17.22 25.03 -0.33
N GLY A 133 -18.31 24.57 -0.95
CA GLY A 133 -18.82 25.10 -2.21
C GLY A 133 -18.45 24.27 -3.44
N TYR A 134 -18.77 24.77 -4.62
CA TYR A 134 -18.75 23.98 -5.85
C TYR A 134 -17.32 23.76 -6.38
N ILE A 135 -16.90 22.50 -6.45
CA ILE A 135 -15.72 22.07 -7.23
C ILE A 135 -16.16 20.97 -8.21
N ASP A 136 -15.92 21.17 -9.51
CA ASP A 136 -16.21 20.17 -10.55
C ASP A 136 -14.98 19.29 -10.80
N ILE A 137 -14.85 18.22 -10.02
CA ILE A 137 -13.77 17.24 -10.16
C ILE A 137 -14.32 15.98 -10.81
N VAL A 138 -13.72 15.58 -11.93
CA VAL A 138 -13.95 14.27 -12.55
C VAL A 138 -12.73 13.39 -12.26
N LEU A 139 -12.94 12.30 -11.52
CA LEU A 139 -11.88 11.35 -11.20
C LEU A 139 -11.82 10.22 -12.22
N PHE A 140 -10.71 10.18 -12.96
CA PHE A 140 -10.32 9.05 -13.81
C PHE A 140 -9.49 8.03 -13.01
N ASN A 141 -9.32 6.82 -13.54
CA ASN A 141 -8.58 5.75 -12.84
C ASN A 141 -7.17 6.19 -12.43
N ASP A 142 -6.44 6.86 -13.31
CA ASP A 142 -5.08 7.36 -13.01
C ASP A 142 -5.08 8.36 -11.85
N ALA A 143 -6.10 9.22 -11.77
CA ALA A 143 -6.26 10.17 -10.67
C ALA A 143 -6.56 9.45 -9.35
N LEU A 144 -7.40 8.40 -9.38
CA LEU A 144 -7.69 7.58 -8.20
C LEU A 144 -6.43 6.88 -7.68
N GLU A 145 -5.63 6.28 -8.56
CA GLU A 145 -4.37 5.65 -8.18
C GLU A 145 -3.40 6.64 -7.54
N HIS A 146 -3.26 7.82 -8.15
CA HIS A 146 -2.40 8.87 -7.63
C HIS A 146 -2.85 9.35 -6.24
N LEU A 147 -4.16 9.50 -6.01
CA LEU A 147 -4.70 9.88 -4.71
C LEU A 147 -4.46 8.81 -3.65
N LEU A 148 -4.62 7.53 -4.00
CA LEU A 148 -4.33 6.41 -3.10
C LEU A 148 -2.85 6.38 -2.72
N LEU A 149 -1.94 6.57 -3.69
CA LEU A 149 -0.51 6.66 -3.43
C LEU A 149 -0.17 7.79 -2.44
N ILE A 150 -0.71 8.99 -2.65
CA ILE A 150 -0.50 10.13 -1.75
C ILE A 150 -1.05 9.85 -0.35
N GLY A 151 -2.26 9.33 -0.25
CA GLY A 151 -2.93 9.07 1.03
C GLY A 151 -2.17 8.09 1.91
N THR A 152 -1.51 7.10 1.31
CA THR A 152 -0.77 6.07 2.05
C THR A 152 0.62 6.48 2.52
N ASP A 153 1.19 7.56 2.00
CA ASP A 153 2.57 7.95 2.29
C ASP A 153 2.74 8.75 3.59
N GLY A 154 1.67 9.05 4.32
CA GLY A 154 1.71 9.64 5.67
C GLY A 154 2.40 11.01 5.76
N SER A 155 2.92 11.53 4.65
CA SER A 155 3.40 12.90 4.55
C SER A 155 2.17 13.79 4.46
N GLU A 156 2.07 14.75 5.38
CA GLU A 156 1.23 15.95 5.30
C GLU A 156 1.57 16.79 4.05
N LYS A 157 1.48 16.21 2.86
CA LYS A 157 1.43 16.98 1.63
C LYS A 157 0.03 17.52 1.56
N LYS A 158 -0.12 18.71 2.16
CA LYS A 158 -1.19 19.66 1.87
C LYS A 158 -1.54 19.50 0.40
N ILE A 159 -2.81 19.20 0.15
CA ILE A 159 -3.39 19.14 -1.19
C ILE A 159 -3.19 20.53 -1.79
N THR A 160 -2.11 20.70 -2.54
CA THR A 160 -1.94 21.79 -3.51
C THR A 160 -2.17 21.18 -4.87
N CYS A 161 -3.45 21.11 -5.23
CA CYS A 161 -3.97 21.25 -6.59
C CYS A 161 -5.22 22.11 -6.49
#